data_AF-A0A7Y3K5T8-F1
#
_entry.id   AF-A0A7Y3K5T8-F1
#
_cell.length_a   1.000
_cell.length_b   1.000
_cell.length_c   1.000
_cell.angle_alpha   90.00
_cell.angle_beta   90.00
_cell.angle_gamma   90.00
#
_symmetry.space_group_name_H-M   'P 1'
#
loop_
_entity.id
_entity.type
_entity.pdbx_description
1 polymer ?
#
loop_
_entity_poly.entity_id
_entity_poly.type
_entity_poly.pdbx_seq_one_letter_code
_entity_poly.pdbx_strand_id
1 'polypeptide(L)'
;MVTTHLAYATPEDFHTLLSSALFLPEDWSNDRERCRRAGILEDLVYRPKWRIALELHQEAQANGIRLAWLTADEFYGRPVEFHLELSRRGQQYLLEVPRNFWSWCRQPELLHKAHHGAVGRRLKRQNPLISTVENLIAHSPIFRQQTWVAYLIKEGEKGARGLESQGGTALSQRSRRPADTG
;
A
#
# COMPACT_ATOMS: atom_id res chain seq x y z
N MET A 1 16.61 12.57 -10.01
CA MET A 1 15.28 12.08 -10.46
C MET A 1 15.16 10.60 -10.11
N VAL A 2 13.95 10.10 -9.90
CA VAL A 2 13.73 8.68 -9.58
C VAL A 2 12.67 8.15 -10.54
N THR A 3 12.75 6.88 -10.91
CA THR A 3 11.74 6.20 -11.71
C THR A 3 10.89 5.29 -10.84
N THR A 4 9.59 5.25 -11.13
CA THR A 4 8.66 4.26 -10.58
C THR A 4 8.47 3.17 -11.61
N HIS A 5 8.48 1.92 -11.17
CA HIS A 5 8.45 0.75 -12.02
C HIS A 5 7.32 -0.18 -11.61
N LEU A 6 6.66 -0.80 -12.58
CA LEU A 6 5.81 -1.96 -12.38
C LEU A 6 6.55 -3.19 -12.91
N ALA A 7 6.74 -4.18 -12.05
CA ALA A 7 7.34 -5.46 -12.41
C ALA A 7 6.30 -6.57 -12.27
N TYR A 8 6.42 -7.58 -13.13
CA TYR A 8 5.62 -8.79 -13.09
C TYR A 8 6.49 -9.95 -12.64
N ALA A 9 5.93 -10.80 -11.79
CA ALA A 9 6.58 -11.97 -11.24
C ALA A 9 5.60 -13.16 -11.30
N THR A 10 6.10 -14.35 -11.64
CA THR A 10 5.34 -15.59 -11.54
C THR A 10 6.01 -16.58 -10.59
N PRO A 11 5.28 -17.60 -10.09
CA PRO A 11 5.87 -18.64 -9.24
C PRO A 11 6.97 -19.46 -9.91
N GLU A 12 7.02 -19.49 -11.23
CA GLU A 12 8.01 -20.23 -12.04
C GLU A 12 9.31 -19.43 -12.26
N ASP A 13 9.67 -18.56 -11.32
CA ASP A 13 10.85 -17.69 -11.35
C ASP A 13 10.95 -16.72 -12.55
N PHE A 14 9.83 -16.45 -13.23
CA PHE A 14 9.79 -15.43 -14.26
C PHE A 14 9.66 -14.04 -13.65
N HIS A 15 10.54 -13.13 -14.03
CA HIS A 15 10.49 -11.73 -13.64
C HIS A 15 10.72 -10.81 -14.84
N THR A 16 9.84 -9.82 -15.03
CA THR A 16 10.02 -8.81 -16.07
C THR A 16 9.52 -7.44 -15.64
N LEU A 17 10.07 -6.39 -16.24
CA LEU A 17 9.60 -5.03 -16.09
C LEU A 17 8.45 -4.81 -17.08
N LEU A 18 7.27 -4.45 -16.60
CA LEU A 18 6.12 -4.18 -17.48
C LEU A 18 6.15 -2.74 -17.99
N SER A 19 6.37 -1.79 -17.10
CA SER A 19 6.26 -0.37 -17.41
C SER A 19 7.01 0.47 -16.40
N SER A 20 7.36 1.69 -16.81
CA SER A 20 8.13 2.63 -16.01
C SER A 20 7.70 4.05 -16.29
N ALA A 21 7.70 4.89 -15.26
CA ALA A 21 7.40 6.30 -15.39
C ALA A 21 8.34 7.15 -14.53
N LEU A 22 8.66 8.34 -15.04
CA LEU A 22 9.55 9.29 -14.37
C LEU A 22 8.80 10.02 -13.26
N PHE A 23 9.36 10.02 -12.05
CA PHE A 23 8.92 10.88 -10.97
C PHE A 23 9.70 12.19 -10.99
N LEU A 24 8.97 13.28 -11.22
CA LEU A 24 9.46 14.65 -11.15
C LEU A 24 9.14 15.23 -9.77
N PRO A 25 10.12 15.61 -8.93
CA PRO A 25 9.87 16.29 -7.65
C PRO A 25 9.15 17.64 -7.85
N GLU A 26 8.41 18.09 -6.84
CA GLU A 26 7.64 19.34 -6.88
C GLU A 26 8.50 20.57 -7.17
N ASP A 27 9.65 20.71 -6.50
CA ASP A 27 10.59 21.80 -6.73
C ASP A 27 11.09 21.87 -8.18
N TRP A 28 11.25 20.71 -8.83
CA TRP A 28 11.60 20.67 -10.25
C TRP A 28 10.41 21.04 -11.13
N SER A 29 9.22 20.53 -10.81
CA SER A 29 7.99 20.85 -11.54
C SER A 29 7.69 22.35 -11.51
N ASN A 30 8.08 23.05 -10.44
CA ASN A 30 7.89 24.49 -10.27
C ASN A 30 8.96 25.33 -11.01
N ASP A 31 10.11 24.75 -11.36
CA ASP A 31 11.18 25.39 -12.12
C ASP A 31 11.17 24.89 -13.58
N ARG A 32 10.26 25.45 -14.38
CA ARG A 32 10.08 25.03 -15.78
C ARG A 32 11.29 25.32 -16.66
N GLU A 33 12.05 26.37 -16.38
CA GLU A 33 13.27 26.69 -17.13
C GLU A 33 14.36 25.63 -16.89
N ARG A 34 14.55 25.20 -15.64
CA ARG A 34 15.41 24.06 -15.32
C ARG A 34 14.92 22.79 -15.99
N CYS A 35 13.61 22.53 -16.02
CA CYS A 35 13.07 21.37 -16.74
C CYS A 35 13.40 21.38 -18.23
N ARG A 36 13.20 22.52 -18.91
CA ARG A 36 13.51 22.65 -20.35
C ARG A 36 15.00 22.45 -20.62
N ARG A 37 15.88 23.03 -19.80
CA ARG A 37 17.34 22.82 -19.90
C ARG A 37 17.74 21.35 -19.72
N ALA A 38 16.97 20.60 -18.94
CA ALA A 38 17.18 19.16 -18.73
C ALA A 38 16.44 18.26 -19.75
N GLY A 39 15.77 18.83 -20.75
CA GLY A 39 15.02 18.06 -21.76
C GLY A 39 13.74 17.40 -21.24
N ILE A 40 13.21 17.87 -20.11
CA ILE A 40 11.99 17.33 -19.51
C ILE A 40 10.77 17.92 -20.24
N LEU A 41 9.87 17.04 -20.70
CA LEU A 41 8.65 17.42 -21.41
C LEU A 41 7.78 18.40 -20.61
N GLU A 42 7.04 19.25 -21.32
CA GLU A 42 6.20 20.29 -20.69
C GLU A 42 5.01 19.74 -19.90
N ASP A 43 4.48 18.60 -20.33
CA ASP A 43 3.37 17.89 -19.70
C ASP A 43 3.81 17.05 -18.48
N LEU A 44 5.10 16.76 -18.33
CA LEU A 44 5.60 16.09 -17.13
C LEU A 44 5.60 17.06 -15.95
N VAL A 45 4.63 16.86 -15.06
CA VAL A 45 4.45 17.61 -13.81
C VAL A 45 4.61 16.72 -12.59
N TYR A 46 4.78 17.35 -11.43
CA TYR A 46 4.82 16.63 -10.16
C TYR A 46 3.54 15.83 -9.93
N ARG A 47 3.73 14.55 -9.59
CA ARG A 47 2.67 13.64 -9.19
C ARG A 47 3.19 12.77 -8.05
N PRO A 48 2.40 12.50 -6.99
CA PRO A 48 2.78 11.56 -5.96
C PRO A 48 3.10 10.19 -6.58
N LYS A 49 4.19 9.53 -6.14
CA LYS A 49 4.60 8.25 -6.73
C LYS A 49 3.52 7.17 -6.65
N TRP A 50 2.66 7.19 -5.62
CA TRP A 50 1.55 6.24 -5.53
C TRP A 50 0.54 6.40 -6.68
N ARG A 51 0.34 7.64 -7.18
CA ARG A 51 -0.48 7.87 -8.38
C ARG A 51 0.19 7.32 -9.61
N ILE A 52 1.49 7.55 -9.76
CA ILE A 52 2.28 6.98 -10.87
C ILE A 52 2.19 5.45 -10.85
N ALA A 53 2.37 4.80 -9.69
CA ALA A 53 2.23 3.35 -9.57
C ALA A 53 0.81 2.86 -9.93
N LEU A 54 -0.23 3.60 -9.52
CA LEU A 54 -1.62 3.28 -9.87
C LEU A 54 -1.87 3.41 -11.38
N GLU A 55 -1.30 4.43 -12.03
CA GLU A 55 -1.40 4.61 -13.50
C GLU A 55 -0.69 3.49 -14.25
N LEU A 56 0.54 3.12 -13.84
CA LEU A 56 1.26 1.99 -14.45
C LEU A 56 0.47 0.68 -14.30
N HIS A 57 -0.17 0.48 -13.15
CA HIS A 57 -1.07 -0.65 -12.93
C HIS A 57 -2.28 -0.62 -13.88
N GLN A 58 -2.91 0.54 -14.05
CA GLN A 58 -4.05 0.70 -14.96
C GLN A 58 -3.66 0.46 -16.42
N GLU A 59 -2.50 0.95 -16.83
CA GLU A 59 -1.95 0.71 -18.17
C GLU A 59 -1.72 -0.79 -18.41
N ALA A 60 -1.12 -1.49 -17.45
CA ALA A 60 -0.93 -2.93 -17.53
C ALA A 60 -2.28 -3.67 -17.66
N GLN A 61 -3.30 -3.28 -16.90
CA GLN A 61 -4.64 -3.84 -17.00
C GLN A 61 -5.30 -3.56 -18.36
N ALA A 62 -5.14 -2.34 -18.88
CA ALA A 62 -5.65 -1.95 -20.20
C ALA A 62 -4.97 -2.75 -21.32
N ASN A 63 -3.70 -3.10 -21.15
CA ASN A 63 -2.93 -3.96 -22.05
C ASN A 63 -3.22 -5.47 -21.84
N GLY A 64 -4.24 -5.82 -21.04
CA GLY A 64 -4.70 -7.20 -20.85
C GLY A 64 -3.97 -7.97 -19.74
N ILE A 65 -3.03 -7.35 -19.03
CA ILE A 65 -2.29 -8.00 -17.96
C ILE A 65 -3.15 -8.04 -16.69
N ARG A 66 -3.38 -9.25 -16.17
CA ARG A 66 -4.10 -9.46 -14.92
C ARG A 66 -3.13 -9.83 -13.81
N LEU A 67 -3.10 -9.01 -12.77
CA LEU A 67 -2.29 -9.25 -11.58
C LEU A 67 -3.16 -9.93 -10.52
N ALA A 68 -2.83 -11.18 -10.19
CA ALA A 68 -3.49 -11.86 -9.08
C ALA A 68 -3.26 -11.11 -7.77
N TRP A 69 -2.03 -10.63 -7.54
CA TRP A 69 -1.66 -9.82 -6.39
C TRP A 69 -0.80 -8.64 -6.81
N LEU A 70 -1.02 -7.48 -6.18
CA LEU A 70 -0.13 -6.33 -6.26
C LEU A 70 0.62 -6.17 -4.95
N THR A 71 1.95 -6.16 -5.00
CA THR A 71 2.80 -5.97 -3.82
C THR A 71 3.61 -4.70 -3.91
N ALA A 72 3.72 -3.94 -2.82
CA ALA A 72 4.62 -2.79 -2.74
C ALA A 72 5.10 -2.51 -1.31
N ASP A 73 6.17 -1.74 -1.22
CA ASP A 73 6.81 -1.39 0.05
C ASP A 73 6.02 -0.33 0.85
N GLU A 74 6.55 0.00 2.03
CA GLU A 74 5.92 0.92 2.99
C GLU A 74 5.67 2.31 2.41
N PHE A 75 6.46 2.74 1.42
CA PHE A 75 6.25 4.04 0.78
C PHE A 75 4.88 4.10 0.10
N TYR A 76 4.46 2.99 -0.53
CA TYR A 76 3.18 2.89 -1.22
C TYR A 76 2.02 2.49 -0.30
N GLY A 77 2.26 1.83 0.84
CA GLY A 77 1.21 1.52 1.81
C GLY A 77 0.89 2.65 2.81
N ARG A 78 1.65 3.74 2.82
CA ARG A 78 1.33 4.91 3.66
C ARG A 78 0.05 5.66 3.23
N PRO A 79 -0.19 5.94 1.93
CA PRO A 79 -1.36 6.70 1.49
C PRO A 79 -2.62 5.84 1.52
N VAL A 80 -3.61 6.22 2.34
CA VAL A 80 -4.91 5.53 2.42
C VAL A 80 -5.63 5.56 1.08
N GLU A 81 -5.45 6.62 0.30
CA GLU A 81 -5.99 6.78 -1.05
C GLU A 81 -5.55 5.65 -1.98
N PHE A 82 -4.31 5.17 -1.85
CA PHE A 82 -3.83 4.07 -2.67
C PHE A 82 -4.56 2.76 -2.35
N HIS A 83 -4.75 2.45 -1.06
CA HIS A 83 -5.56 1.32 -0.61
C HIS A 83 -7.01 1.40 -1.12
N LEU A 84 -7.64 2.58 -1.03
CA LEU A 84 -9.01 2.81 -1.49
C LEU A 84 -9.12 2.63 -3.01
N GLU A 85 -8.19 3.17 -3.78
CA GLU A 85 -8.21 3.05 -5.24
C GLU A 85 -8.01 1.60 -5.71
N LEU A 86 -7.13 0.84 -5.06
CA LEU A 86 -6.95 -0.59 -5.33
C LEU A 86 -8.21 -1.39 -4.96
N SER A 87 -8.78 -1.13 -3.78
CA SER A 87 -10.01 -1.77 -3.30
C SER A 87 -11.19 -1.49 -4.22
N ARG A 88 -11.38 -0.23 -4.64
CA ARG A 88 -12.43 0.19 -5.57
C ARG A 88 -12.35 -0.54 -6.93
N ARG A 89 -11.14 -0.94 -7.32
CA ARG A 89 -10.88 -1.69 -8.57
C ARG A 89 -10.95 -3.19 -8.40
N GLY A 90 -11.20 -3.69 -7.19
CA GLY A 90 -11.18 -5.12 -6.89
C GLY A 90 -9.79 -5.75 -7.04
N GLN A 91 -8.72 -4.95 -7.06
CA GLN A 91 -7.36 -5.47 -7.13
C GLN A 91 -6.98 -6.03 -5.77
N GLN A 92 -6.60 -7.31 -5.70
CA GLN A 92 -6.02 -7.88 -4.49
C GLN A 92 -4.60 -7.34 -4.31
N TYR A 93 -4.28 -6.92 -3.09
CA TYR A 93 -2.99 -6.31 -2.80
C TYR A 93 -2.46 -6.70 -1.43
N LEU A 94 -1.14 -6.61 -1.32
CA LEU A 94 -0.37 -6.72 -0.11
C LEU A 94 0.58 -5.53 -0.06
N LEU A 95 0.41 -4.65 0.92
CA LEU A 95 1.23 -3.46 1.05
C LEU A 95 1.88 -3.48 2.44
N GLU A 96 3.18 -3.18 2.50
CA GLU A 96 3.79 -2.87 3.78
C GLU A 96 3.21 -1.54 4.29
N VAL A 97 2.91 -1.43 5.58
CA VAL A 97 2.36 -0.21 6.18
C VAL A 97 3.15 0.14 7.45
N PRO A 98 3.24 1.42 7.82
CA PRO A 98 3.95 1.78 9.04
C PRO A 98 3.20 1.28 10.27
N ARG A 99 3.93 1.04 11.36
CA ARG A 99 3.34 0.52 12.62
C ARG A 99 2.24 1.41 13.19
N ASN A 100 2.33 2.72 12.96
CA ASN A 100 1.34 3.72 13.38
C ASN A 100 0.19 3.91 12.38
N PHE A 101 0.11 3.08 11.32
CA PHE A 101 -1.00 3.10 10.38
C PHE A 101 -2.29 2.69 11.09
N TRP A 102 -3.37 3.44 10.88
CA TRP A 102 -4.65 3.16 11.50
C TRP A 102 -5.44 2.17 10.67
N SER A 103 -5.87 1.08 11.30
CA SER A 103 -6.66 0.03 10.64
C SER A 103 -7.76 -0.47 11.56
N TRP A 104 -8.70 -1.23 10.99
CA TRP A 104 -9.78 -1.88 11.73
C TRP A 104 -9.45 -3.35 12.01
N CYS A 105 -9.78 -3.84 13.21
CA CYS A 105 -9.72 -5.29 13.52
C CYS A 105 -10.67 -6.13 12.66
N ARG A 106 -11.81 -5.54 12.29
CA ARG A 106 -12.88 -6.15 11.52
C ARG A 106 -13.44 -5.06 10.62
N GLN A 107 -13.76 -5.42 9.38
CA GLN A 107 -14.41 -4.49 8.46
C GLN A 107 -15.65 -3.88 9.14
N PRO A 108 -15.72 -2.55 9.26
CA PRO A 108 -16.86 -1.91 9.90
C PRO A 108 -18.10 -2.12 9.04
N GLU A 109 -19.22 -2.48 9.68
CA GLU A 109 -20.52 -2.39 9.02
C GLU A 109 -20.83 -0.92 8.76
N LEU A 110 -20.86 -0.54 7.47
CA LEU A 110 -21.20 0.82 7.06
C LEU A 110 -22.71 1.02 7.27
N LEU A 111 -23.07 1.58 8.43
CA LEU A 111 -24.43 2.05 8.66
C LEU A 111 -24.66 3.31 7.81
N HIS A 112 -25.34 3.14 6.68
CA HIS A 112 -25.87 4.26 5.91
C HIS A 112 -26.95 4.96 6.76
N LYS A 113 -26.68 6.18 7.22
CA LYS A 113 -27.72 7.01 7.83
C LYS A 113 -28.69 7.43 6.72
N ALA A 114 -29.88 6.83 6.70
CA ALA A 114 -31.02 7.46 6.05
C ALA A 114 -31.30 8.77 6.80
N HIS A 115 -31.05 9.90 6.16
CA HIS A 115 -31.49 11.19 6.68
C HIS A 115 -33.01 11.31 6.47
N HIS A 116 -33.78 10.72 7.38
CA HIS A 116 -35.17 11.11 7.60
C HIS A 116 -35.32 11.60 9.02
N GLY A 117 -35.81 12.84 9.13
CA GLY A 117 -35.89 13.63 10.34
C GLY A 117 -36.43 12.84 11.53
N ALA A 118 -35.55 12.61 12.51
CA ALA A 118 -35.95 12.33 13.87
C ALA A 118 -34.85 12.86 14.78
N VAL A 119 -35.23 13.78 15.66
CA VAL A 119 -34.42 14.25 16.77
C VAL A 119 -34.05 13.01 17.61
N GLY A 120 -32.80 12.55 17.46
CA GLY A 120 -32.39 11.21 17.86
C GLY A 120 -31.18 11.24 18.78
N ARG A 121 -31.46 10.99 20.07
CA ARG A 121 -30.60 10.48 21.13
C ARG A 121 -29.20 10.03 20.66
N ARG A 122 -28.14 10.62 21.25
CA ARG A 122 -26.72 10.29 21.01
C ARG A 122 -26.50 8.79 21.15
N LEU A 123 -26.50 8.06 20.02
CA LEU A 123 -26.07 6.68 19.95
C LEU A 123 -24.64 6.63 20.50
N LYS A 124 -24.44 5.92 21.61
CA LYS A 124 -23.11 5.64 22.15
C LYS A 124 -22.29 5.02 21.01
N ARG A 125 -21.28 5.75 20.54
CA ARG A 125 -20.29 5.28 19.57
C ARG A 125 -19.48 4.17 20.24
N GLN A 126 -20.02 2.94 20.27
CA GLN A 126 -19.19 1.77 20.51
C GLN A 126 -18.37 1.56 19.25
N ASN A 127 -17.18 2.17 19.17
CA ASN A 127 -16.24 1.74 18.16
C ASN A 127 -14.81 1.65 18.71
N PRO A 128 -14.52 0.62 19.52
CA PRO A 128 -13.16 0.30 19.94
C PRO A 128 -12.33 -0.41 18.85
N LEU A 129 -12.81 -0.51 17.61
CA LEU A 129 -12.25 -1.42 16.60
C LEU A 129 -11.21 -0.78 15.66
N ILE A 130 -10.95 0.53 15.75
CA ILE A 130 -9.87 1.20 15.01
C ILE A 130 -8.68 1.44 15.95
N SER A 131 -7.50 0.99 15.54
CA SER A 131 -6.26 1.27 16.26
C SER A 131 -5.08 1.26 15.30
N THR A 132 -3.90 1.63 15.80
CA THR A 132 -2.66 1.48 15.04
C THR A 132 -2.34 0.00 14.83
N VAL A 133 -1.73 -0.35 13.71
CA VAL A 133 -1.28 -1.72 13.40
C VAL A 133 -0.47 -2.33 14.55
N GLU A 134 0.40 -1.53 15.18
CA GLU A 134 1.14 -1.93 16.39
C GLU A 134 0.21 -2.38 17.52
N ASN A 135 -0.79 -1.58 17.87
CA ASN A 135 -1.74 -1.90 18.93
C ASN A 135 -2.64 -3.07 18.56
N LEU A 136 -3.00 -3.19 17.28
CA LEU A 136 -3.82 -4.30 16.78
C LEU A 136 -3.09 -5.63 16.94
N ILE A 137 -1.84 -5.72 16.48
CA ILE A 137 -1.00 -6.90 16.64
C ILE A 137 -0.74 -7.16 18.12
N ALA A 138 -0.43 -6.11 18.88
CA ALA A 138 -0.07 -6.23 20.27
C ALA A 138 -1.24 -6.58 21.17
N HIS A 139 -2.50 -6.20 20.89
CA HIS A 139 -3.59 -6.30 21.88
C HIS A 139 -4.89 -6.93 21.37
N SER A 140 -5.07 -7.10 20.05
CA SER A 140 -6.30 -7.67 19.52
C SER A 140 -6.32 -9.19 19.69
N PRO A 141 -7.37 -9.78 20.28
CA PRO A 141 -7.54 -11.23 20.33
C PRO A 141 -7.55 -11.86 18.93
N ILE A 142 -8.11 -11.14 17.93
CA ILE A 142 -8.17 -11.59 16.54
C ILE A 142 -6.76 -11.81 16.01
N PHE A 143 -5.88 -10.80 16.05
CA PHE A 143 -4.50 -10.94 15.55
C PHE A 143 -3.62 -11.89 16.37
N ARG A 144 -3.90 -12.05 17.68
CA ARG A 144 -3.12 -12.94 18.56
C ARG A 144 -3.49 -14.41 18.46
N GLN A 145 -4.75 -14.73 18.19
CA GLN A 145 -5.24 -16.13 18.14
C GLN A 145 -5.10 -16.76 16.75
N GLN A 146 -4.52 -16.03 15.82
CA GLN A 146 -4.39 -16.42 14.44
C GLN A 146 -3.00 -17.01 14.17
N THR A 147 -2.95 -18.11 13.40
CA THR A 147 -1.68 -18.72 12.99
C THR A 147 -1.06 -17.90 11.86
N TRP A 148 0.09 -17.29 12.14
CA TRP A 148 0.84 -16.53 11.16
C TRP A 148 1.54 -17.46 10.17
N VAL A 149 1.34 -17.20 8.88
CA VAL A 149 2.04 -17.93 7.80
C VAL A 149 3.08 -17.00 7.22
N ALA A 150 4.35 -17.39 7.39
CA ALA A 150 5.48 -16.69 6.80
C ALA A 150 5.61 -17.06 5.31
N TYR A 151 5.47 -16.07 4.44
CA TYR A 151 5.75 -16.14 3.02
C TYR A 151 7.07 -15.46 2.73
N LEU A 152 7.98 -16.15 2.06
CA LEU A 152 9.19 -15.56 1.49
C LEU A 152 8.81 -14.90 0.15
N ILE A 153 8.68 -13.57 0.12
CA ILE A 153 8.30 -12.85 -1.11
C ILE A 153 9.50 -12.71 -2.06
N LYS A 154 10.68 -12.42 -1.51
CA LYS A 154 11.94 -12.26 -2.27
C LYS A 154 13.15 -12.20 -1.33
N GLU A 155 14.25 -12.84 -1.70
CA GLU A 155 15.57 -12.46 -1.17
C GLU A 155 16.07 -11.19 -1.89
N GLY A 156 16.26 -10.10 -1.15
CA GLY A 156 16.93 -8.91 -1.68
C GLY A 156 18.39 -8.88 -1.25
N GLU A 157 19.20 -8.02 -1.87
CA GLU A 157 20.61 -7.75 -1.50
C GLU A 157 20.84 -7.31 -0.03
N LYS A 158 19.77 -7.12 0.76
CA LYS A 158 19.82 -6.80 2.19
C LYS A 158 19.29 -7.94 3.09
N GLY A 159 19.24 -9.17 2.58
CA GLY A 159 18.80 -10.37 3.30
C GLY A 159 17.34 -10.73 3.05
N ALA A 160 17.00 -11.98 3.41
CA ALA A 160 15.65 -12.55 3.31
C ALA A 160 14.61 -11.68 4.02
N ARG A 161 13.54 -11.33 3.30
CA ARG A 161 12.38 -10.63 3.88
C ARG A 161 11.25 -11.65 4.05
N GLY A 162 10.97 -12.02 5.29
CA GLY A 162 9.78 -12.77 5.65
C GLY A 162 8.58 -11.82 5.72
N LEU A 163 7.50 -12.15 5.03
CA LEU A 163 6.19 -11.56 5.21
C LEU A 163 5.36 -12.53 6.04
N GLU A 164 4.67 -12.07 7.08
CA GLU A 164 3.62 -12.87 7.69
C GLU A 164 2.27 -12.38 7.16
N SER A 165 1.44 -13.25 6.58
CA SER A 165 0.14 -12.86 6.03
C SER A 165 -1.01 -13.69 6.56
N GLN A 166 -2.18 -13.07 6.59
CA GLN A 166 -3.43 -13.69 6.98
C GLN A 166 -4.57 -13.27 6.04
N GLY A 167 -5.43 -14.24 5.72
CA GLY A 167 -6.56 -14.11 4.82
C GLY A 167 -7.33 -12.80 4.98
N GLY A 168 -7.38 -12.03 3.89
CA GLY A 168 -8.19 -10.83 3.72
C GLY A 168 -7.48 -9.50 3.97
N THR A 169 -6.42 -9.44 4.76
CA THR A 169 -5.63 -8.20 4.95
C THR A 169 -4.23 -8.57 5.42
N ALA A 170 -3.26 -8.46 4.52
CA ALA A 170 -1.88 -8.78 4.84
C ALA A 170 -1.16 -7.50 5.31
N LEU A 171 -0.71 -7.51 6.56
CA LEU A 171 0.06 -6.44 7.20
C LEU A 171 1.50 -6.95 7.36
N SER A 172 2.46 -6.31 6.70
CA SER A 172 3.89 -6.62 6.85
C SER A 172 4.53 -5.73 7.92
N GLN A 173 5.18 -6.31 8.94
CA GLN A 173 6.07 -5.60 9.85
C GLN A 173 7.54 -5.95 9.57
N ARG A 174 8.41 -4.95 9.51
CA ARG A 174 9.87 -5.16 9.62
C ARG A 174 10.26 -5.35 11.08
N SER A 175 10.62 -6.57 11.46
CA SER A 175 11.45 -6.79 12.64
C SER A 175 12.90 -6.43 12.32
N ARG A 176 13.45 -5.42 12.98
CA ARG A 176 14.92 -5.30 13.09
C ARG A 176 15.34 -6.26 14.19
N ARG A 177 16.21 -7.21 13.87
CA ARG A 177 16.91 -7.98 14.92
C ARG A 177 17.55 -6.98 15.90
N PRO A 178 17.39 -7.16 17.22
CA PRO A 178 18.24 -6.44 18.16
C PRO A 178 19.70 -6.77 17.83
N ALA A 179 20.54 -5.73 17.83
CA ALA A 179 21.98 -5.93 17.75
C ALA A 179 22.41 -6.73 18.99
N ASP A 180 23.03 -7.89 18.76
CA ASP A 180 23.83 -8.54 19.79
C ASP A 180 24.97 -7.60 20.16
N THR A 181 24.91 -7.07 21.38
CA THR A 181 26.09 -6.50 22.05
C THR A 181 26.50 -7.54 23.08
N GLY A 182 27.52 -8.32 22.74
CA GLY A 182 28.35 -9.03 23.72
C GLY A 182 29.31 -8.09 24.41
#